data_AF-A0A7C3PFP3-F1
#
_entry.id   AF-A0A7C3PFP3-F1
#
_cell.length_a   1.000
_cell.length_b   1.000
_cell.length_c   1.000
_cell.angle_alpha   90.00
_cell.angle_beta   90.00
_cell.angle_gamma   90.00
#
_symmetry.space_group_name_H-M   'P 1'
#
loop_
_entity.id
_entity.type
_entity.pdbx_description
1 polymer ?
#
loop_
_entity_poly.entity_id
_entity_poly.type
_entity_poly.pdbx_seq_one_letter_code
_entity_poly.pdbx_strand_id
1 'polypeptide(L)'
;MAKPTQAHLSRTIEKNQPQFLRDRTIQQMEYYMGAKLIEVGVDPKSTIYRWTTEIKGNQEVITCSAYWKDSKDRILQEEAAQSGN
;
A
#
# COMPACT_ATOMS: atom_id res chain seq x y z
N MET A 1 6.72 -14.45 19.20
CA MET A 1 5.65 -13.66 18.56
C MET A 1 5.92 -13.63 17.07
N ALA A 2 4.95 -13.96 16.22
CA ALA A 2 5.13 -13.85 14.77
C ALA A 2 5.37 -12.37 14.42
N LYS A 3 6.44 -12.08 13.67
CA LYS A 3 6.68 -10.73 13.17
C LYS A 3 5.61 -10.41 12.13
N PRO A 4 5.03 -9.20 12.11
CA PRO A 4 4.12 -8.82 11.05
C PRO A 4 4.83 -8.97 9.69
N THR A 5 4.08 -9.43 8.69
CA THR A 5 4.53 -9.61 7.29
C THR A 5 3.85 -8.64 6.31
N GLN A 6 3.06 -7.71 6.86
CA GLN A 6 2.34 -6.70 6.10
C GLN A 6 2.19 -5.39 6.88
N ALA A 7 2.06 -4.28 6.15
CA ALA A 7 1.80 -2.95 6.69
C ALA A 7 0.80 -2.20 5.79
N HIS A 8 -0.03 -1.37 6.40
CA HIS A 8 -1.05 -0.58 5.70
C HIS A 8 -1.00 0.86 6.17
N LEU A 9 -1.05 1.80 5.22
CA LEU A 9 -1.11 3.24 5.47
C LEU A 9 -2.27 3.82 4.66
N SER A 10 -3.26 4.36 5.35
CA SER A 10 -4.43 4.98 4.72
C SER A 10 -4.43 6.50 4.90
N ARG A 11 -4.86 7.22 3.87
CA ARG A 11 -5.12 8.67 3.90
C ARG A 11 -6.46 8.96 3.25
N THR A 12 -7.20 9.89 3.84
CA THR A 12 -8.42 10.43 3.23
C THR A 12 -8.07 11.74 2.53
N ILE A 13 -8.53 11.86 1.29
CA ILE A 13 -8.39 13.05 0.44
C ILE A 13 -9.75 13.45 -0.14
N GLU A 14 -9.87 14.67 -0.66
CA GLU A 14 -11.05 15.07 -1.41
C GLU A 14 -11.04 14.43 -2.81
N LYS A 15 -12.18 13.88 -3.24
CA LYS A 15 -12.35 13.21 -4.54
C LYS A 15 -11.95 14.10 -5.72
N ASN A 16 -12.33 15.37 -5.63
CA ASN A 16 -12.13 16.35 -6.71
C ASN A 16 -10.88 17.20 -6.49
N GLN A 17 -9.94 16.79 -5.63
CA GLN A 17 -8.71 17.56 -5.45
C GLN A 17 -7.87 17.57 -6.74
N PRO A 18 -7.13 18.65 -7.02
CA PRO A 18 -6.19 18.70 -8.13
C PRO A 18 -5.23 17.50 -8.15
N GLN A 19 -4.99 16.93 -9.34
CA GLN A 19 -4.13 15.76 -9.53
C GLN A 19 -2.76 15.93 -8.89
N PHE A 20 -2.15 17.11 -8.98
CA PHE A 20 -0.82 17.36 -8.39
C PHE A 20 -0.80 17.20 -6.86
N LEU A 21 -1.89 17.51 -6.16
CA LEU A 21 -2.01 17.30 -4.71
C LEU A 21 -2.20 15.83 -4.37
N ARG A 22 -2.93 15.10 -5.22
CA ARG A 22 -3.05 13.64 -5.11
C ARG A 22 -1.69 12.98 -5.26
N ASP A 23 -0.94 13.32 -6.31
CA ASP A 23 0.37 12.73 -6.57
C ASP A 23 1.35 13.01 -5.42
N ARG A 24 1.35 14.25 -4.90
CA ARG A 24 2.15 14.62 -3.73
C ARG A 24 1.77 13.79 -2.49
N THR A 25 0.48 13.54 -2.28
CA THR A 25 0.01 12.72 -1.16
C THR A 25 0.50 11.27 -1.30
N ILE A 26 0.40 10.70 -2.51
CA ILE A 26 0.89 9.34 -2.81
C ILE A 26 2.40 9.25 -2.55
N GLN A 27 3.19 10.20 -3.05
CA GLN A 27 4.64 10.23 -2.84
C GLN A 27 5.02 10.31 -1.35
N GLN A 28 4.29 11.12 -0.57
CA GLN A 28 4.49 11.20 0.87
C GLN A 28 4.17 9.86 1.54
N MET A 29 3.08 9.22 1.15
CA MET A 29 2.71 7.90 1.67
C MET A 29 3.77 6.84 1.34
N GLU A 30 4.31 6.83 0.12
CA GLU A 30 5.42 5.94 -0.26
C GLU A 30 6.65 6.16 0.60
N TYR A 31 7.04 7.43 0.79
CA TYR A 31 8.17 7.80 1.64
C TYR A 31 7.99 7.31 3.07
N TYR A 32 6.83 7.57 3.68
CA TYR A 32 6.54 7.13 5.05
C TYR A 32 6.46 5.60 5.17
N MET A 33 5.88 4.92 4.18
CA MET A 33 5.84 3.46 4.17
C MET A 33 7.26 2.88 4.09
N GLY A 34 8.11 3.39 3.21
CA GLY A 34 9.50 2.97 3.09
C GLY A 34 10.28 3.17 4.39
N ALA A 35 10.13 4.32 5.04
CA ALA A 35 10.74 4.58 6.35
C ALA A 35 10.25 3.58 7.41
N LYS A 36 8.95 3.27 7.42
CA LYS A 36 8.38 2.31 8.38
C LYS A 36 8.89 0.89 8.16
N LEU A 37 9.06 0.47 6.90
CA LEU A 37 9.63 -0.83 6.56
C LEU A 37 11.07 -0.96 7.06
N ILE A 38 11.88 0.08 6.90
CA ILE A 38 13.26 0.11 7.42
C ILE A 38 13.26 0.00 8.95
N GLU A 39 12.36 0.72 9.64
CA GLU A 39 12.21 0.67 11.10
C GLU A 39 11.97 -0.76 11.62
N VAL A 40 11.21 -1.58 10.88
CA VAL A 40 10.92 -2.97 11.23
C VAL A 40 11.91 -3.97 10.64
N GLY A 41 13.02 -3.50 10.06
CA GLY A 41 14.09 -4.33 9.51
C GLY A 41 13.75 -5.02 8.19
N VAL A 42 12.89 -4.41 7.37
CA VAL A 42 12.48 -4.90 6.06
C VAL A 42 13.06 -4.00 4.97
N ASP A 43 13.67 -4.59 3.95
CA ASP A 43 14.13 -3.85 2.77
C ASP A 43 12.92 -3.40 1.93
N PRO A 44 12.66 -2.08 1.79
CA PRO A 44 11.55 -1.58 0.99
C PRO A 44 11.56 -2.07 -0.46
N LYS A 45 12.73 -2.38 -1.04
CA LYS A 45 12.86 -2.87 -2.43
C LYS A 45 12.47 -4.35 -2.59
N SER A 46 12.53 -5.12 -1.51
CA SER A 46 12.13 -6.54 -1.51
C SER A 46 10.61 -6.75 -1.37
N THR A 47 9.91 -5.68 -0.99
CA THR A 47 8.50 -5.64 -0.63
C THR A 47 7.62 -5.39 -1.86
N ILE A 48 6.41 -5.95 -1.90
CA ILE A 48 5.42 -5.57 -2.93
C ILE A 48 4.46 -4.54 -2.37
N TYR A 49 4.09 -3.57 -3.20
CA TYR A 49 3.13 -2.52 -2.86
C TYR A 49 1.84 -2.73 -3.66
N ARG A 50 0.70 -2.50 -2.99
CA ARG A 50 -0.63 -2.44 -3.61
C ARG A 50 -1.35 -1.21 -3.12
N TRP A 51 -1.96 -0.52 -4.08
CA TRP A 51 -2.75 0.68 -3.83
C TRP A 51 -4.21 0.34 -4.02
N THR A 52 -5.03 0.71 -3.04
CA THR A 52 -6.48 0.68 -3.18
C THR A 52 -7.02 2.07 -2.96
N THR A 53 -8.15 2.37 -3.60
CA THR A 53 -8.89 3.61 -3.41
C THR A 53 -10.35 3.26 -3.18
N GLU A 54 -10.92 3.77 -2.09
CA GLU A 54 -12.34 3.64 -1.78
C GLU A 54 -13.01 5.01 -1.82
N ILE A 55 -14.06 5.16 -2.63
CA ILE A 55 -14.83 6.40 -2.71
C ILE A 55 -15.88 6.41 -1.58
N LYS A 56 -15.86 7.44 -0.74
CA LYS A 56 -16.81 7.68 0.35
C LYS A 56 -17.45 9.06 0.17
N GLY A 57 -18.48 9.13 -0.66
CA GLY A 57 -19.16 10.39 -0.99
C GLY A 57 -18.25 11.33 -1.77
N ASN A 58 -17.95 12.50 -1.20
CA ASN A 58 -17.01 13.48 -1.78
C ASN A 58 -15.54 13.23 -1.39
N GLN A 59 -15.27 12.19 -0.60
CA GLN A 59 -13.93 11.84 -0.15
C GLN A 59 -13.47 10.54 -0.80
N GLU A 60 -12.16 10.35 -0.82
CA GLU A 60 -11.52 9.10 -1.22
C GLU A 60 -10.54 8.66 -0.13
N VAL A 61 -10.59 7.38 0.23
CA VAL A 61 -9.61 6.76 1.11
C VAL A 61 -8.63 6.00 0.24
N ILE A 62 -7.41 6.51 0.16
CA ILE A 62 -6.30 5.84 -0.50
C ILE A 62 -5.57 5.00 0.55
N THR A 63 -5.31 3.73 0.25
CA THR A 63 -4.51 2.85 1.11
C THR A 63 -3.31 2.32 0.35
N CYS A 64 -2.12 2.57 0.91
CA CYS A 64 -0.86 1.95 0.51
C CYS A 64 -0.65 0.71 1.38
N SER A 65 -0.62 -0.47 0.77
CA SER A 65 -0.35 -1.73 1.45
C SER A 65 0.99 -2.29 1.00
N ALA A 66 1.81 -2.71 1.95
CA ALA A 66 3.12 -3.28 1.74
C ALA A 66 3.16 -4.72 2.28
N TYR A 67 3.64 -5.67 1.48
CA TYR A 67 3.69 -7.09 1.85
C TYR A 67 5.08 -7.69 1.64
N TRP A 68 5.55 -8.47 2.61
CA TRP A 68 6.85 -9.16 2.57
C TRP A 68 6.73 -10.60 3.09
N LYS A 69 7.73 -11.45 2.80
CA LYS A 69 7.77 -12.87 3.18
C LYS A 69 6.46 -13.59 2.83
N ASP A 70 5.92 -14.39 3.74
CA ASP A 70 4.74 -15.23 3.54
C ASP A 70 3.52 -14.44 3.03
N SER A 71 3.30 -13.20 3.49
CA SER A 71 2.20 -12.36 2.99
C SER A 71 2.39 -11.97 1.52
N LYS A 72 3.63 -11.72 1.09
CA LYS A 72 3.94 -11.44 -0.32
C LYS A 72 3.66 -12.67 -1.17
N ASP A 73 4.13 -13.84 -0.73
CA ASP A 73 3.98 -15.08 -1.50
C ASP A 73 2.51 -15.45 -1.67
N ARG A 74 1.71 -15.33 -0.60
CA ARG A 74 0.26 -15.55 -0.64
C ARG A 74 -0.44 -14.61 -1.63
N ILE A 75 -0.17 -13.31 -1.58
CA ILE A 75 -0.79 -12.32 -2.48
C ILE A 75 -0.44 -12.62 -3.95
N LEU A 76 0.81 -12.95 -4.25
CA LEU A 76 1.23 -13.28 -5.61
C LEU A 76 0.57 -14.57 -6.12
N GLN A 77 0.39 -15.57 -5.25
CA GLN A 77 -0.34 -16.79 -5.60
C GLN A 77 -1.83 -16.52 -5.86
N GLU A 78 -2.47 -15.71 -5.02
CA GLU A 78 -3.87 -15.31 -5.19
C GLU A 78 -4.09 -14.56 -6.51
N GLU A 79 -3.20 -13.62 -6.86
CA GLU A 79 -3.26 -12.86 -8.11
C GLU A 79 -3.02 -13.75 -9.34
N ALA A 80 -2.10 -14.71 -9.25
CA ALA A 80 -1.86 -15.68 -10.32
C ALA A 80 -3.06 -16.60 -10.53
N ALA A 81 -3.74 -17.03 -9.45
CA ALA A 81 -4.93 -17.86 -9.52
C ALA A 81 -6.14 -17.10 -10.12
N GLN A 82 -6.27 -15.80 -9.83
CA GLN A 82 -7.34 -14.96 -10.39
C GLN A 82 -7.13 -14.62 -11.87
N SER A 83 -5.89 -14.55 -12.33
CA SER A 83 -5.55 -14.22 -13.72
C SER A 83 -5.59 -15.43 -14.66
N GLY A 84 -5.71 -16.64 -14.12
CA GLY A 84 -5.72 -17.90 -14.87
C GLY A 84 -7.12 -18.45 -15.18
N ASN A 85 -8.18 -17.65 -15.00
CA ASN A 85 -9.58 -18.00 -15.22
C ASN A 85 -10.24 -16.98 -16.16
#